data_AF-A0A435H640-F1
#
_entry.id   AF-A0A435H640-F1
#
_cell.length_a   1.000
_cell.length_b   1.000
_cell.length_c   1.000
_cell.angle_alpha   90.00
_cell.angle_beta   90.00
_cell.angle_gamma   90.00
#
_symmetry.space_group_name_H-M   'P 1'
#
loop_
_entity.id
_entity.type
_entity.pdbx_description
1 polymer ?
#
loop_
_entity_poly.entity_id
_entity_poly.type
_entity_poly.pdbx_seq_one_letter_code
_entity_poly.pdbx_strand_id
1 'polypeptide(L)'
;QLVTVDGKDVAMTPPPHLMAHFDTDQLIILFESEPKLPIKLNGKIDIGVYDPTFYTAIDFTEDSNITVEGLPSNCTSKVVRPDPDEAIKENQKTLTDAFFNDPTGTDMSKIFATKLELTCQPEG
;
A
#
# COMPACT_ATOMS: atom_id res chain seq x y z
N GLN A 1 2.21 -2.36 5.49
CA GLN A 1 1.16 -2.58 4.47
C GLN A 1 0.07 -1.54 4.65
N LEU A 2 -0.57 -1.13 3.58
CA LEU A 2 -1.66 -0.16 3.53
C LEU A 2 -2.87 -0.86 2.87
N VAL A 3 -4.03 -0.80 3.51
CA VAL A 3 -5.31 -1.17 2.89
C VAL A 3 -6.33 -0.12 3.30
N THR A 4 -6.93 0.58 2.35
CA THR A 4 -7.96 1.59 2.63
C THR A 4 -9.19 1.42 1.74
N VAL A 5 -10.35 1.84 2.25
CA VAL A 5 -11.59 1.99 1.47
C VAL A 5 -12.04 3.45 1.61
N ASP A 6 -12.14 4.15 0.48
CA ASP A 6 -12.43 5.58 0.40
C ASP A 6 -11.55 6.42 1.35
N GLY A 7 -10.27 6.05 1.46
CA GLY A 7 -9.27 6.71 2.30
C GLY A 7 -9.35 6.38 3.80
N LYS A 8 -10.22 5.45 4.22
CA LYS A 8 -10.29 4.95 5.60
C LYS A 8 -9.55 3.64 5.74
N ASP A 9 -8.70 3.54 6.75
CA ASP A 9 -7.92 2.32 7.00
C ASP A 9 -8.82 1.11 7.27
N VAL A 10 -8.47 -0.01 6.63
CA VAL A 10 -9.06 -1.32 6.88
C VAL A 10 -8.22 -2.05 7.91
N ALA A 11 -8.85 -2.53 8.98
CA ALA A 11 -8.15 -3.35 9.96
C ALA A 11 -7.81 -4.72 9.36
N MET A 12 -6.52 -5.07 9.35
CA MET A 12 -6.00 -6.30 8.76
C MET A 12 -5.64 -7.33 9.84
N THR A 13 -5.78 -8.60 9.51
CA THR A 13 -5.26 -9.72 10.28
C THR A 13 -3.78 -9.89 9.93
N PRO A 14 -2.86 -9.95 10.91
CA PRO A 14 -1.46 -10.24 10.64
C PRO A 14 -1.28 -11.60 9.96
N PRO A 15 -0.31 -11.77 9.05
CA PRO A 15 -0.03 -13.05 8.45
C PRO A 15 0.19 -14.14 9.50
N PRO A 16 -0.47 -15.31 9.42
CA PRO A 16 -0.28 -16.39 10.38
C PRO A 16 1.12 -16.99 10.28
N HIS A 17 1.71 -16.94 9.08
CA HIS A 17 3.05 -17.43 8.78
C HIS A 17 3.77 -16.45 7.85
N LEU A 18 5.08 -16.31 8.07
CA LEU A 18 5.98 -15.59 7.19
C LEU A 18 7.07 -16.58 6.77
N MET A 19 7.22 -16.77 5.46
CA MET A 19 8.27 -17.61 4.89
C MET A 19 9.37 -16.72 4.38
N ALA A 20 10.59 -16.97 4.83
CA ALA A 20 11.78 -16.26 4.39
C ALA A 20 12.75 -17.26 3.75
N HIS A 21 13.21 -16.94 2.56
CA HIS A 21 14.25 -17.69 1.86
C HIS A 21 15.38 -16.74 1.50
N PHE A 22 16.59 -17.07 1.93
CA PHE A 22 17.79 -16.30 1.59
C PHE A 22 18.72 -17.16 0.74
N ASP A 23 18.94 -16.76 -0.51
CA ASP A 23 19.84 -17.43 -1.43
C ASP A 23 20.46 -16.40 -2.39
N THR A 24 21.73 -16.61 -2.74
CA THR A 24 22.48 -15.75 -3.67
C THR A 24 22.30 -14.24 -3.39
N ASP A 25 22.47 -13.84 -2.12
CA ASP A 25 22.29 -12.46 -1.62
C ASP A 25 20.89 -11.85 -1.85
N GLN A 26 19.89 -12.69 -2.13
CA GLN A 26 18.50 -12.30 -2.27
C GLN A 26 17.67 -12.86 -1.11
N LEU A 27 16.96 -11.97 -0.41
CA LEU A 27 15.94 -12.33 0.57
C LEU A 27 14.56 -12.28 -0.08
N ILE A 28 13.88 -13.42 -0.14
CA ILE A 28 12.48 -13.52 -0.59
C ILE A 28 11.61 -13.73 0.65
N ILE A 29 10.60 -12.87 0.81
CA ILE A 29 9.62 -12.96 1.89
C ILE A 29 8.26 -13.24 1.27
N LEU A 30 7.60 -14.31 1.70
CA LEU A 30 6.24 -14.66 1.31
C LEU A 30 5.35 -14.59 2.53
N PHE A 31 4.25 -13.86 2.41
CA PHE A 31 3.22 -13.74 3.42
C PHE A 31 1.87 -13.51 2.75
N GLU A 32 0.80 -13.84 3.48
CA GLU A 32 -0.58 -13.60 3.07
C GLU A 32 -1.28 -12.87 4.21
N SER A 33 -2.09 -11.86 3.90
CA SER A 33 -2.88 -11.14 4.89
C SER A 33 -4.30 -10.90 4.38
N GLU A 34 -5.25 -10.85 5.31
CA GLU A 34 -6.66 -10.65 5.03
C GLU A 34 -7.26 -9.55 5.91
N PRO A 35 -8.33 -8.87 5.49
CA PRO A 35 -9.10 -7.99 6.36
C PRO A 35 -9.66 -8.74 7.57
N LYS A 36 -9.68 -8.11 8.75
CA LYS A 36 -10.32 -8.68 9.95
C LYS A 36 -11.82 -8.90 9.77
N LEU A 37 -12.44 -8.11 8.89
CA LEU A 37 -13.85 -8.19 8.53
C LEU A 37 -13.95 -8.07 7.00
N PRO A 38 -14.85 -8.83 6.34
CA PRO A 38 -15.06 -8.70 4.91
C PRO A 38 -15.34 -7.26 4.50
N ILE A 39 -14.62 -6.79 3.48
CA ILE A 39 -14.87 -5.48 2.86
C ILE A 39 -15.74 -5.66 1.62
N LYS A 40 -16.63 -4.70 1.38
CA LYS A 40 -17.39 -4.66 0.13
C LYS A 40 -16.52 -4.05 -0.97
N LEU A 41 -16.57 -4.64 -2.16
CA LEU A 41 -15.94 -4.08 -3.36
C LEU A 41 -16.79 -2.93 -3.91
N ASN A 42 -16.69 -1.76 -3.27
CA ASN A 42 -17.40 -0.54 -3.65
C ASN A 42 -16.53 0.68 -3.36
N GLY A 43 -16.60 1.68 -4.23
CA GLY A 43 -15.81 2.89 -4.11
C GLY A 43 -14.36 2.66 -4.50
N LYS A 44 -13.45 3.39 -3.85
CA LYS A 44 -12.02 3.31 -4.11
C LYS A 44 -11.31 2.50 -3.03
N ILE A 45 -10.57 1.47 -3.45
CA ILE A 45 -9.82 0.59 -2.55
C ILE A 45 -8.35 0.71 -2.90
N ASP A 46 -7.53 1.10 -1.93
CA ASP A 46 -6.08 1.23 -2.12
C ASP A 46 -5.36 0.13 -1.34
N ILE A 47 -4.49 -0.63 -2.01
CA ILE A 47 -3.69 -1.72 -1.43
C ILE A 47 -2.21 -1.45 -1.73
N GLY A 48 -1.34 -1.51 -0.74
CA GLY A 48 0.09 -1.30 -0.95
C GLY A 48 0.98 -1.83 0.16
N VAL A 49 2.27 -1.87 -0.11
CA VAL A 49 3.30 -2.19 0.89
C VAL A 49 4.24 -1.00 0.96
N TYR A 50 4.55 -0.58 2.19
CA TYR A 50 5.42 0.56 2.46
C TYR A 50 6.13 0.34 3.79
N ASP A 51 7.23 1.04 3.95
CA ASP A 51 7.98 1.10 5.19
C ASP A 51 7.51 2.28 6.05
N PRO A 52 6.85 2.05 7.20
CA PRO A 52 6.45 3.14 8.09
C PRO A 52 7.63 3.90 8.70
N THR A 53 8.84 3.33 8.67
CA THR A 53 10.04 3.96 9.22
C THR A 53 10.80 4.83 8.21
N PHE A 54 10.36 4.87 6.93
CA PHE A 54 10.96 5.67 5.85
C PHE A 54 12.40 5.31 5.46
N TYR A 55 13.03 4.31 6.08
CA TYR A 55 14.44 3.96 5.83
C TYR A 55 14.63 2.99 4.67
N THR A 56 13.59 2.26 4.29
CA THR A 56 13.61 1.27 3.23
C THR A 56 12.61 1.62 2.14
N ALA A 57 13.10 1.69 0.90
CA ALA A 57 12.24 1.79 -0.26
C ALA A 57 11.71 0.39 -0.58
N ILE A 58 10.39 0.28 -0.71
CA ILE A 58 9.72 -0.91 -1.20
C ILE A 58 9.16 -0.55 -2.56
N ASP A 59 9.65 -1.22 -3.60
CA ASP A 59 9.24 -0.96 -4.98
C ASP A 59 8.98 -2.26 -5.73
N PHE A 60 8.11 -2.16 -6.72
CA PHE A 60 7.83 -3.22 -7.68
C PHE A 60 8.52 -2.85 -8.98
N THR A 61 9.41 -3.70 -9.49
CA THR A 61 10.17 -3.42 -10.72
C THR A 61 9.27 -3.22 -11.94
N GLU A 62 8.13 -3.89 -11.96
CA GLU A 62 7.14 -3.85 -13.04
C GLU A 62 5.73 -3.82 -12.46
N ASP A 63 4.82 -3.09 -13.09
CA ASP A 63 3.41 -3.02 -12.66
C ASP A 63 2.72 -4.39 -12.75
N SER A 64 3.14 -5.24 -13.68
CA SER A 64 2.67 -6.63 -13.84
C SER A 64 2.96 -7.53 -12.65
N ASN A 65 3.85 -7.13 -11.74
CA ASN A 65 4.11 -7.86 -10.49
C ASN A 65 3.02 -7.62 -9.44
N ILE A 66 2.09 -6.69 -9.68
CA ILE A 66 0.95 -6.41 -8.83
C ILE A 66 -0.33 -6.81 -9.56
N THR A 67 -0.86 -7.98 -9.20
CA THR A 67 -1.99 -8.58 -9.92
C THR A 67 -3.21 -8.71 -9.04
N VAL A 68 -4.39 -8.63 -9.66
CA VAL A 68 -5.66 -8.97 -9.02
C VAL A 68 -6.24 -10.20 -9.68
N GLU A 69 -6.50 -11.23 -8.87
CA GLU A 69 -7.22 -12.41 -9.33
C GLU A 69 -8.71 -12.24 -9.07
N GLY A 70 -9.55 -12.61 -10.04
CA GLY A 70 -11.01 -12.62 -9.87
C GLY A 70 -11.69 -11.25 -9.76
N LEU A 71 -11.13 -10.20 -10.36
CA LEU A 71 -11.72 -8.86 -10.31
C LEU A 71 -13.11 -8.83 -11.00
N PRO A 72 -14.18 -8.40 -10.31
CA PRO A 72 -15.51 -8.27 -10.91
C PRO A 72 -15.57 -7.26 -12.07
N SER A 73 -16.51 -7.45 -13.00
CA SER A 73 -16.64 -6.58 -14.18
C SER A 73 -17.05 -5.14 -13.87
N ASN A 74 -17.63 -4.88 -12.70
CA ASN A 74 -17.95 -3.55 -12.18
C ASN A 74 -16.76 -2.87 -11.49
N CYS A 75 -15.58 -3.52 -11.46
CA CYS A 75 -14.36 -2.98 -10.91
C CYS A 75 -13.28 -2.82 -11.98
N THR A 76 -12.41 -1.84 -11.77
CA THR A 76 -11.19 -1.61 -12.55
C THR A 76 -9.99 -1.57 -11.61
N SER A 77 -8.81 -1.96 -12.11
CA SER A 77 -7.56 -1.90 -11.35
C SER A 77 -6.53 -1.03 -12.06
N LYS A 78 -5.70 -0.34 -11.26
CA LYS A 78 -4.61 0.48 -11.75
C LYS A 78 -3.48 0.49 -10.72
N VAL A 79 -2.25 0.31 -11.18
CA VAL A 79 -1.06 0.58 -10.35
C VAL A 79 -0.80 2.09 -10.36
N VAL A 80 -0.67 2.68 -9.18
CA VAL A 80 -0.39 4.10 -8.97
C VAL A 80 0.97 4.22 -8.30
N ARG A 81 1.88 4.94 -8.96
CA ARG A 81 3.22 5.27 -8.48
C ARG A 81 3.28 6.77 -8.22
N PRO A 82 3.27 7.22 -6.95
CA PRO A 82 3.41 8.63 -6.63
C PRO A 82 4.74 9.17 -7.12
N ASP A 83 4.74 10.32 -7.78
CA ASP A 83 5.97 11.07 -8.04
C ASP A 83 6.46 11.65 -6.70
N PRO A 84 7.68 11.33 -6.24
CA PRO A 84 8.18 11.79 -4.95
C PRO A 84 8.28 13.32 -4.86
N ASP A 85 8.67 14.01 -5.94
CA ASP A 85 8.84 15.46 -5.94
C ASP A 85 7.47 16.16 -5.86
N GLU A 86 6.47 15.63 -6.57
CA GLU A 86 5.09 16.14 -6.47
C GLU A 86 4.50 15.87 -5.08
N ALA A 87 4.67 14.65 -4.56
CA ALA A 87 4.18 14.28 -3.23
C ALA A 87 4.81 15.14 -2.12
N ILE A 88 6.11 15.44 -2.23
CA ILE A 88 6.81 16.36 -1.30
C ILE A 88 6.26 17.77 -1.44
N LYS A 89 6.07 18.27 -2.67
CA LYS A 89 5.59 19.62 -2.93
C LYS A 89 4.19 19.85 -2.37
N GLU A 90 3.29 18.87 -2.52
CA GLU A 90 1.92 18.94 -2.00
C GLU A 90 1.85 18.81 -0.47
N ASN A 91 2.78 18.06 0.13
CA ASN A 91 2.79 17.77 1.57
C ASN A 91 3.90 18.49 2.34
N GLN A 92 4.55 19.51 1.74
CA GLN A 92 5.81 20.09 2.22
C GLN A 92 5.75 20.57 3.67
N LYS A 93 4.67 21.25 4.06
CA LYS A 93 4.48 21.73 5.44
C LYS A 93 4.36 20.58 6.42
N THR A 94 3.50 19.61 6.11
CA THR A 94 3.25 18.44 6.95
C THR A 94 4.48 17.56 7.08
N LEU A 95 5.24 17.36 6.00
CA LEU A 95 6.48 16.58 5.99
C LEU A 95 7.59 17.27 6.81
N THR A 96 7.69 18.59 6.71
CA THR A 96 8.65 19.38 7.52
C THR A 96 8.33 19.23 9.00
N ASP A 97 7.07 19.46 9.39
CA ASP A 97 6.64 19.34 10.78
C ASP A 97 6.76 17.90 11.31
N ALA A 98 6.43 16.91 10.49
CA ALA A 98 6.59 15.48 10.79
C ALA A 98 8.05 15.10 11.03
N PHE A 99 8.97 15.52 10.15
CA PHE A 99 10.40 15.25 10.27
C PHE A 99 11.02 15.85 11.53
N PHE A 100 10.63 17.08 11.89
CA PHE A 100 11.22 17.76 13.05
C PHE A 100 10.64 17.31 14.39
N ASN A 101 9.36 16.92 14.45
CA ASN A 101 8.69 16.62 15.71
C ASN A 101 8.59 15.11 16.00
N ASP A 102 8.60 14.26 14.98
CA ASP A 102 8.55 12.81 15.13
C ASP A 102 9.24 12.08 13.95
N PRO A 103 10.58 12.18 13.86
CA PRO A 103 11.35 11.60 12.74
C PRO A 103 11.26 10.07 12.67
N THR A 104 10.76 9.42 13.72
CA THR A 104 10.69 7.95 13.84
C THR A 104 9.29 7.37 13.75
N GLY A 105 8.24 8.20 13.85
CA GLY A 105 6.85 7.75 14.05
C GLY A 105 5.85 8.25 13.01
N THR A 106 6.30 8.94 11.96
CA THR A 106 5.37 9.50 10.99
C THR A 106 5.00 8.50 9.90
N ASP A 107 3.74 8.03 9.96
CA ASP A 107 3.06 7.23 8.94
C ASP A 107 2.85 7.99 7.59
N MET A 108 3.64 9.04 7.36
CA MET A 108 3.61 9.86 6.16
C MET A 108 4.30 9.17 4.99
N SER A 109 5.13 8.15 5.23
CA SER A 109 5.79 7.39 4.17
C SER A 109 4.81 6.70 3.21
N LYS A 110 3.56 6.48 3.63
CA LYS A 110 2.49 5.95 2.78
C LYS A 110 2.18 6.81 1.55
N ILE A 111 2.48 8.11 1.57
CA ILE A 111 2.25 8.98 0.40
C ILE A 111 3.17 8.64 -0.78
N PHE A 112 4.26 7.92 -0.52
CA PHE A 112 5.22 7.48 -1.53
C PHE A 112 5.00 6.02 -1.94
N ALA A 113 4.03 5.32 -1.33
CA ALA A 113 3.82 3.91 -1.58
C ALA A 113 3.27 3.68 -3.00
N THR A 114 3.95 2.83 -3.77
CA THR A 114 3.33 2.21 -4.94
C THR A 114 2.13 1.40 -4.47
N LYS A 115 0.95 1.71 -5.02
CA LYS A 115 -0.31 1.10 -4.62
C LYS A 115 -1.06 0.54 -5.81
N LEU A 116 -1.78 -0.54 -5.57
CA LEU A 116 -2.86 -1.03 -6.39
C LEU A 116 -4.14 -0.31 -5.99
N GLU A 117 -4.70 0.46 -6.90
CA GLU A 117 -5.98 1.14 -6.74
C GLU A 117 -7.06 0.34 -7.48
N LEU A 118 -8.11 -0.06 -6.75
CA LEU A 118 -9.33 -0.61 -7.33
C LEU A 118 -10.43 0.45 -7.28
N THR A 119 -11.11 0.64 -8.40
CA THR A 119 -12.31 1.47 -8.45
C THR A 119 -13.49 0.58 -8.82
N CYS A 120 -14.41 0.39 -7.87
CA CYS A 120 -15.56 -0.48 -7.99
C CYS A 120 -16.87 0.32 -7.95
N GLN A 121 -17.76 0.05 -8.89
CA GLN A 121 -19.12 0.57 -8.85
C GLN A 121 -19.98 -0.26 -7.91
N PRO A 122 -20.97 0.34 -7.22
CA PRO A 122 -21.90 -0.43 -6.40
C PRO A 122 -22.63 -1.47 -7.26
N GLU A 123 -22.73 -2.70 -6.76
CA GLU A 123 -23.64 -3.68 -7.33
C GLU A 123 -25.08 -3.17 -7.13
N GLY A 124 -25.83 -3.07 -8.23
CA GLY A 124 -27.22 -2.60 -8.24
C GLY A 124 -28.19 -3.57 -7.59
#